data_AF-A0A2V6ZAZ7-F1
#
_entry.id   AF-A0A2V6ZAZ7-F1
#
_cell.length_a   1.000
_cell.length_b   1.000
_cell.length_c   1.000
_cell.angle_alpha   90.00
_cell.angle_beta   90.00
_cell.angle_gamma   90.00
#
_symmetry.space_group_name_H-M   'P 1'
#
loop_
_entity.id
_entity.type
_entity.pdbx_description
1 polymer ?
#
loop_
_entity_poly.entity_id
_entity_poly.type
_entity_poly.pdbx_seq_one_letter_code
_entity_poly.pdbx_strand_id
1 'polypeptide(L)'
;MSTPAATLNLNGAVGAPLTRRARHGRWRWLLAVARLARRKPLGAMGALIVVALLVMAAFAERIAPYGYDDTIRGARMKAPSAAHWLGTDNLSRDMWSRVVYGARVSITVGFLTVAL
;
A
#
# COMPACT_ATOMS: atom_id res chain seq x y z
N MET A 1 -13.71 -52.66 -48.56
CA MET A 1 -15.04 -52.37 -47.98
C MET A 1 -15.12 -53.07 -46.63
N SER A 2 -14.57 -52.44 -45.58
CA SER A 2 -14.88 -52.70 -44.15
C SER A 2 -13.95 -51.82 -43.31
N THR A 3 -14.61 -50.89 -42.63
CA THR A 3 -14.19 -49.72 -41.88
C THR A 3 -13.37 -50.01 -40.60
N PRO A 4 -12.67 -48.99 -40.07
CA PRO A 4 -11.88 -49.07 -38.85
C PRO A 4 -12.77 -49.26 -37.61
N ALA A 5 -12.40 -50.22 -36.75
CA ALA A 5 -13.01 -50.39 -35.44
C ALA A 5 -12.52 -49.29 -34.51
N ALA A 6 -13.22 -48.16 -34.52
CA ALA A 6 -13.22 -47.21 -33.43
C ALA A 6 -13.59 -47.97 -32.14
N THR A 7 -12.64 -48.06 -31.22
CA THR A 7 -12.87 -48.56 -29.86
C THR A 7 -13.77 -47.57 -29.13
N LEU A 8 -15.07 -47.81 -29.23
CA LEU A 8 -16.12 -47.03 -28.59
C LEU A 8 -16.13 -47.37 -27.10
N ASN A 9 -15.54 -46.48 -26.29
CA ASN A 9 -15.63 -46.55 -24.84
C ASN A 9 -17.11 -46.34 -24.44
N LEU A 10 -17.70 -47.31 -23.73
CA LEU A 10 -19.13 -47.36 -23.38
C LEU A 10 -19.56 -46.26 -22.39
N ASN A 11 -18.62 -45.45 -21.91
CA ASN A 11 -18.91 -44.26 -21.12
C ASN A 11 -18.83 -43.03 -22.03
N GLY A 12 -19.98 -42.58 -22.54
CA GLY A 12 -20.16 -41.40 -23.39
C GLY A 12 -19.79 -40.05 -22.74
N ALA A 13 -18.73 -40.00 -21.94
CA ALA A 13 -18.19 -38.79 -21.36
C ALA A 13 -17.02 -38.29 -22.19
N VAL A 14 -17.31 -37.58 -23.28
CA VAL A 14 -16.42 -36.52 -23.78
C VAL A 14 -16.56 -35.33 -22.81
N GLY A 15 -16.10 -35.52 -21.58
CA GLY A 15 -16.26 -34.57 -20.49
C GLY A 15 -15.13 -33.55 -20.47
N ALA A 16 -15.19 -32.59 -21.39
CA ALA A 16 -14.56 -31.27 -21.43
C ALA A 16 -13.06 -31.13 -21.03
N PRO A 17 -12.25 -30.37 -21.79
CA PRO A 17 -10.99 -29.87 -21.21
C PRO A 17 -11.36 -29.13 -19.93
N LEU A 18 -10.78 -29.54 -18.81
CA LEU A 18 -10.88 -28.86 -17.53
C LEU A 18 -10.30 -27.46 -17.74
N THR A 19 -11.15 -26.54 -18.20
CA THR A 19 -10.85 -25.13 -18.27
C THR A 19 -10.57 -24.74 -16.83
N ARG A 20 -9.28 -24.68 -16.51
CA ARG A 20 -8.74 -24.33 -15.20
C ARG A 20 -9.22 -22.91 -14.95
N ARG A 21 -10.41 -22.82 -14.34
CA ARG A 21 -11.15 -21.59 -14.09
C ARG A 21 -10.14 -20.56 -13.62
N ALA A 22 -9.91 -19.56 -14.46
CA ALA A 22 -9.14 -18.37 -14.18
C ALA A 22 -9.88 -17.57 -13.10
N ARG A 23 -9.90 -18.10 -11.88
CA ARG A 23 -10.35 -17.41 -10.68
C ARG A 23 -9.13 -17.31 -9.79
N HIS A 24 -8.84 -16.09 -9.33
CA HIS A 24 -7.70 -15.67 -8.50
C HIS A 24 -6.51 -15.02 -9.23
N GLY A 25 -6.78 -14.10 -10.16
CA GLY A 25 -5.76 -13.12 -10.59
C GLY A 25 -5.19 -12.34 -9.40
N ARG A 26 -6.06 -11.74 -8.59
CA ARG A 26 -5.69 -10.94 -7.40
C ARG A 26 -4.85 -11.70 -6.35
N TRP A 27 -5.13 -12.98 -6.10
CA TRP A 27 -4.36 -13.79 -5.13
C TRP A 27 -2.99 -14.18 -5.67
N ARG A 28 -2.86 -14.42 -6.98
CA ARG A 28 -1.55 -14.67 -7.62
C ARG A 28 -0.67 -13.42 -7.59
N TRP A 29 -1.23 -12.23 -7.76
CA TRP A 29 -0.50 -10.97 -7.64
C TRP A 29 -0.03 -10.70 -6.21
N LEU A 30 -0.89 -10.90 -5.20
CA LEU A 30 -0.49 -10.76 -3.79
C LEU A 30 0.61 -11.78 -3.40
N LEU A 31 0.48 -13.04 -3.83
CA LEU A 31 1.49 -14.07 -3.61
C LEU A 31 2.79 -13.78 -4.37
N ALA A 32 2.73 -13.14 -5.54
CA ALA A 32 3.91 -12.73 -6.31
C ALA A 32 4.63 -11.54 -5.64
N VAL A 33 3.89 -10.54 -5.16
CA VAL A 33 4.44 -9.40 -4.40
C VAL A 33 5.06 -9.89 -3.10
N ALA A 34 4.38 -10.76 -2.35
CA ALA A 34 4.93 -11.34 -1.12
C ALA A 34 6.19 -12.19 -1.39
N ARG A 35 6.23 -12.92 -2.51
CA ARG A 35 7.39 -13.72 -2.91
C ARG A 35 8.56 -12.85 -3.37
N LEU A 36 8.30 -11.75 -4.08
CA LEU A 36 9.31 -10.78 -4.48
C LEU A 36 9.87 -10.04 -3.26
N ALA A 37 9.00 -9.65 -2.33
CA ALA A 37 9.38 -9.01 -1.08
C ALA A 37 10.32 -9.90 -0.23
N ARG A 38 10.06 -11.21 -0.18
CA ARG A 38 10.94 -12.18 0.50
C ARG A 38 12.27 -12.42 -0.23
N ARG A 39 12.32 -12.27 -1.56
CA ARG A 39 13.56 -12.46 -2.33
C ARG A 39 14.47 -11.23 -2.38
N LYS A 40 13.90 -10.02 -2.21
CA LYS A 40 14.65 -8.75 -2.19
C LYS A 40 14.25 -7.91 -0.97
N PRO A 41 14.82 -8.17 0.21
CA PRO A 41 14.41 -7.51 1.45
C PRO A 41 14.61 -5.99 1.43
N LEU A 42 15.69 -5.50 0.79
CA LEU A 42 15.96 -4.07 0.64
C LEU A 42 14.89 -3.36 -0.21
N GLY A 43 14.51 -3.94 -1.35
CA GLY A 43 13.47 -3.37 -2.22
C GLY A 43 12.08 -3.46 -1.60
N ALA A 44 11.80 -4.53 -0.86
CA ALA A 44 10.56 -4.68 -0.10
C ALA A 44 10.40 -3.57 0.95
N MET A 45 11.49 -3.24 1.64
CA MET A 45 11.47 -2.24 2.69
C MET A 45 11.29 -0.83 2.12
N GLY A 46 11.92 -0.53 0.98
CA GLY A 46 11.65 0.71 0.23
C GLY A 46 10.20 0.81 -0.23
N ALA A 47 9.64 -0.26 -0.79
CA ALA A 47 8.23 -0.29 -1.19
C ALA A 47 7.28 -0.11 0.00
N LEU A 48 7.58 -0.71 1.15
CA LEU A 48 6.81 -0.54 2.38
C LEU A 48 6.81 0.92 2.84
N ILE A 49 7.96 1.58 2.84
CA ILE A 49 8.10 3.00 3.22
C ILE A 49 7.27 3.88 2.27
N VAL A 50 7.37 3.67 0.96
CA VAL A 50 6.60 4.44 -0.03
C VAL A 50 5.10 4.26 0.17
N VAL A 51 4.64 3.02 0.37
CA VAL A 51 3.23 2.74 0.65
C VAL A 51 2.79 3.40 1.95
N ALA A 52 3.60 3.36 3.00
CA ALA A 52 3.30 4.03 4.26
C ALA A 52 3.18 5.55 4.08
N LEU A 53 4.09 6.18 3.33
CA LEU A 53 4.04 7.61 3.02
C LEU A 53 2.78 7.97 2.20
N LEU A 54 2.41 7.15 1.22
CA LEU A 54 1.19 7.36 0.42
C LEU A 54 -0.07 7.30 1.30
N VAL A 55 -0.14 6.34 2.21
CA VAL A 55 -1.23 6.23 3.17
C VAL A 55 -1.25 7.44 4.11
N MET A 56 -0.10 7.83 4.66
CA MET A 56 0.01 9.03 5.51
C MET A 56 -0.44 10.29 4.79
N ALA A 57 -0.05 10.48 3.52
CA ALA A 57 -0.45 11.64 2.72
C ALA A 57 -1.95 11.66 2.40
N ALA A 58 -2.52 10.52 2.04
CA ALA A 58 -3.95 10.40 1.70
C ALA A 58 -4.84 10.62 2.94
N PHE A 59 -4.41 10.13 4.10
CA PHE A 59 -5.14 10.26 5.35
C PHE A 59 -4.58 11.37 6.26
N ALA A 60 -3.82 12.32 5.71
CA ALA A 60 -3.13 13.35 6.48
C ALA A 60 -4.08 14.13 7.40
N GLU A 61 -5.23 14.55 6.87
CA GLU A 61 -6.26 15.31 7.60
C GLU A 61 -6.96 14.48 8.69
N ARG A 62 -6.89 13.15 8.63
CA ARG A 62 -7.51 12.24 9.61
C ARG A 62 -6.52 11.68 10.63
N ILE A 63 -5.22 11.64 10.27
CA ILE A 63 -4.13 11.12 11.09
C ILE A 63 -3.47 12.23 11.91
N ALA A 64 -3.47 13.48 11.42
CA ALA A 64 -2.96 14.62 12.16
C ALA A 64 -4.00 15.10 13.20
N PRO A 65 -3.67 15.08 14.51
CA PRO A 65 -4.58 15.59 15.55
C PRO A 65 -4.67 17.12 15.56
N TYR A 66 -3.72 17.82 14.94
CA TYR A 66 -3.67 19.28 14.86
C TYR A 66 -3.46 19.76 13.43
N GLY A 67 -3.91 20.98 13.12
CA GLY A 67 -3.61 21.65 11.86
C GLY A 67 -2.12 21.93 11.69
N TYR A 68 -1.67 22.00 10.44
CA TYR A 68 -0.25 22.23 10.09
C TYR A 68 0.38 23.47 10.78
N ASP A 69 -0.41 24.54 10.91
CA ASP A 69 0.01 25.81 11.52
C ASP A 69 -0.69 26.12 12.86
N ASP A 70 -1.38 25.13 13.44
CA ASP A 70 -2.04 25.33 14.73
C ASP A 70 -1.00 25.55 15.83
N THR A 71 -1.09 26.71 16.48
CA THR A 71 -0.22 27.11 17.58
C THR A 71 -0.90 26.81 18.90
N ILE A 72 -0.38 25.82 19.63
CA ILE A 72 -0.96 25.36 20.90
C ILE A 72 -0.40 26.24 22.03
N ARG A 73 -1.20 27.17 22.54
CA ARG A 73 -0.77 28.06 23.64
C ARG A 73 -0.32 27.25 24.86
N GLY A 74 0.87 27.56 25.38
CA GLY A 74 1.45 26.89 26.58
C GLY A 74 2.06 25.51 26.31
N ALA A 75 2.15 25.07 25.05
CA ALA A 75 2.82 23.84 24.67
C ALA A 75 4.16 24.11 23.99
N ARG A 76 4.99 25.00 24.54
CA ARG A 76 6.30 25.30 23.97
C ARG A 76 7.33 24.27 24.41
N MET A 77 8.06 23.67 23.46
CA MET A 77 9.09 22.65 23.72
C MET A 77 8.64 21.53 24.67
N LYS A 78 7.43 21.02 24.49
CA LYS A 78 6.97 19.88 25.28
C LYS A 78 7.60 18.60 24.75
N ALA A 79 8.02 17.75 25.69
CA ALA A 79 8.50 16.41 25.40
C ALA A 79 7.39 15.53 24.75
N PRO A 80 7.76 14.42 24.09
CA PRO A 80 6.81 13.49 23.49
C PRO A 80 5.78 13.01 24.53
N SER A 81 4.49 13.08 24.17
CA SER A 81 3.38 12.66 25.02
C SER A 81 2.23 12.09 24.18
N ALA A 82 1.25 11.45 24.82
CA ALA A 82 0.07 10.94 24.12
C ALA A 82 -0.72 12.04 23.38
N ALA A 83 -0.63 13.28 23.87
CA ALA A 83 -1.20 14.45 23.20
C ALA A 83 -0.32 14.96 22.04
N HIS A 84 1.00 14.86 22.14
CA HIS A 84 1.96 15.33 21.13
C HIS A 84 2.97 14.22 20.86
N TRP A 85 2.69 13.34 19.90
CA TRP A 85 3.43 12.08 19.71
C TRP A 85 4.93 12.28 19.50
N LEU A 86 5.31 13.37 18.81
CA LEU A 86 6.70 13.76 18.60
C LEU A 86 7.12 14.99 19.42
N GLY A 87 6.26 15.45 20.33
CA GLY A 87 6.44 16.70 21.05
C GLY A 87 6.12 17.94 20.21
N THR A 88 6.42 19.10 20.77
CA THR A 88 6.15 20.40 20.13
C THR A 88 7.42 21.19 19.89
N ASP A 89 7.38 22.02 18.85
CA ASP A 89 8.49 22.88 18.50
C ASP A 89 8.58 24.16 19.37
N ASN A 90 9.56 25.02 19.08
CA ASN A 90 9.74 26.30 19.77
C ASN A 90 8.59 27.30 19.56
N LEU A 91 7.74 27.05 18.55
CA LEU A 91 6.55 27.82 18.22
C LEU A 91 5.29 27.16 18.80
N SER A 92 5.44 26.13 19.63
CA SER A 92 4.33 25.38 20.24
C SER A 92 3.44 24.65 19.22
N ARG A 93 3.99 24.26 18.07
CA ARG A 93 3.31 23.48 17.03
C ARG A 93 3.65 22.01 17.18
N ASP A 94 2.69 21.14 16.90
CA ASP A 94 2.87 19.69 16.98
C ASP A 94 3.77 19.17 15.84
N MET A 95 4.89 18.53 16.20
CA MET A 95 5.86 18.03 15.21
C MET A 95 5.31 16.86 14.39
N TRP A 96 4.47 16.01 14.98
CA TRP A 96 3.87 14.87 14.29
C TRP A 96 3.01 15.34 13.13
N SER A 97 2.09 16.27 13.38
CA SER A 97 1.23 16.86 12.36
C SER A 97 2.05 17.48 11.22
N ARG A 98 3.16 18.18 11.52
CA ARG A 98 4.05 18.73 10.49
C ARG A 98 4.68 17.68 9.59
N VAL A 99 5.11 16.53 10.13
CA VAL A 99 5.67 15.44 9.33
C VAL A 99 4.60 14.83 8.43
N VAL A 100 3.39 14.64 8.94
CA VAL A 100 2.26 14.09 8.18
C VAL A 100 1.88 15.01 7.00
N TYR A 101 1.72 16.31 7.26
CA TYR A 101 1.45 17.29 6.20
C TYR A 101 2.63 17.44 5.24
N GLY A 102 3.88 17.37 5.74
CA GLY A 102 5.08 17.36 4.91
C GLY A 102 5.10 16.19 3.93
N ALA A 103 4.73 14.98 4.36
CA ALA A 103 4.63 13.81 3.51
C ALA A 103 3.63 14.00 2.34
N ARG A 104 2.49 14.64 2.60
CA ARG A 104 1.51 15.01 1.56
C ARG A 104 2.11 15.95 0.51
N VAL A 105 2.85 16.96 0.94
CA VAL A 105 3.52 17.90 0.02
C VAL A 105 4.59 17.19 -0.80
N SER A 106 5.46 16.39 -0.18
CA SER A 106 6.51 15.64 -0.89
C SER A 106 5.95 14.70 -1.96
N ILE A 107 4.85 14.00 -1.67
CA ILE A 107 4.18 13.13 -2.64
C ILE A 107 3.56 13.94 -3.78
N THR A 108 2.90 15.05 -3.46
CA THR A 108 2.27 15.91 -4.48
C THR A 108 3.33 16.47 -5.44
N VAL A 109 4.43 17.00 -4.91
CA VAL A 109 5.54 17.53 -5.73
C VAL A 109 6.18 16.42 -6.54
N GLY A 110 6.52 15.28 -5.92
CA GLY A 110 7.13 14.16 -6.63
C GLY A 110 6.26 13.62 -7.75
N PHE A 111 4.94 13.54 -7.53
CA PHE A 111 4.00 13.13 -8.57
C PHE A 111 3.92 14.15 -9.71
N LEU A 112 3.82 15.45 -9.40
CA LEU A 112 3.80 16.51 -10.40
C LEU A 112 5.08 16.52 -11.25
N THR A 113 6.25 16.33 -10.63
CA THR A 113 7.54 16.29 -11.33
C THR A 113 7.65 15.13 -12.32
N VAL A 114 7.04 13.98 -12.02
CA VAL A 114 7.03 12.83 -12.94
C VAL A 114 5.97 12.97 -14.04
N ALA A 115 4.90 13.72 -13.77
CA ALA A 115 3.79 13.91 -14.69
C ALA A 115 4.03 15.02 -15.75
N LEU A 116 4.87 16.01 -15.42
CA LEU A 116 5.32 17.08 -16.32
C LEU A 116 6.49 16.62 -17.19
#